data_AF-A0A519SAF4-F1
#
_entry.id   AF-A0A519SAF4-F1
#
_cell.length_a   1.000
_cell.length_b   1.000
_cell.length_c   1.000
_cell.angle_alpha   90.00
_cell.angle_beta   90.00
_cell.angle_gamma   90.00
#
_symmetry.space_group_name_H-M   'P 1'
#
loop_
_entity.id
_entity.type
_entity.pdbx_description
1 polymer ?
#
loop_
_entity_poly.entity_id
_entity_poly.type
_entity_poly.pdbx_seq_one_letter_code
_entity_poly.pdbx_strand_id
1 'polypeptide(L)'
;MNRKHFLSSFIAASTILPAFKALANTIENDSSSFKIPPYLKPGDTIGITSPAGYVTLEQIQPSVLQMQSWGFNIKIGETIGKRSFTYGGTDEERLADFQKMLDDPNIKAIMCARGGYGFVRIIDKLD
;
A
#
# COMPACT_ATOMS: atom_id res chain seq x y z
N MET A 1 -28.29 -29.31 4.70
CA MET A 1 -27.30 -30.23 4.10
C MET A 1 -26.38 -30.75 5.21
N ASN A 2 -26.32 -32.07 5.41
CA ASN A 2 -25.74 -32.69 6.61
C ASN A 2 -24.23 -32.94 6.42
N ARG A 3 -23.39 -32.08 7.00
CA ARG A 3 -21.92 -32.00 6.77
C ARG A 3 -21.12 -33.24 7.19
N LYS A 4 -21.75 -34.25 7.81
CA LYS A 4 -21.07 -35.39 8.44
C LYS A 4 -20.81 -36.58 7.52
N HIS A 5 -21.42 -36.62 6.33
CA HIS A 5 -21.28 -37.77 5.42
C HIS A 5 -20.23 -37.60 4.31
N PHE A 6 -19.63 -36.42 4.18
CA PHE A 6 -18.68 -36.14 3.09
C PHE A 6 -17.29 -36.77 3.30
N LEU A 7 -16.90 -37.05 4.55
CA LEU A 7 -15.55 -37.50 4.88
C LEU A 7 -15.32 -39.02 4.78
N SER A 8 -16.35 -39.84 4.53
CA SER A 8 -16.21 -41.30 4.55
C SER A 8 -15.70 -41.94 3.25
N SER A 9 -15.48 -41.18 2.18
CA SER A 9 -15.17 -41.77 0.85
C SER A 9 -13.69 -41.72 0.43
N PHE A 10 -12.76 -41.30 1.30
CA PHE A 10 -11.37 -41.01 0.92
C PHE A 10 -10.31 -42.07 1.29
N ILE A 11 -10.71 -43.33 1.50
CA ILE A 11 -9.75 -44.40 1.90
C ILE A 11 -9.23 -45.22 0.70
N ALA A 12 -9.84 -45.13 -0.48
CA ALA A 12 -9.48 -45.99 -1.62
C ALA A 12 -8.60 -45.30 -2.68
N ALA A 13 -7.38 -44.88 -2.34
CA ALA A 13 -6.34 -44.52 -3.34
C ALA A 13 -4.93 -44.40 -2.68
N SER A 14 -4.43 -45.48 -2.07
CA SER A 14 -3.16 -45.48 -1.31
C SER A 14 -1.91 -45.84 -2.13
N THR A 15 -1.87 -45.60 -3.44
CA THR A 15 -0.67 -45.95 -4.26
C THR A 15 -0.29 -44.88 -5.29
N ILE A 16 -0.04 -43.63 -4.88
CA ILE A 16 0.69 -42.64 -5.71
C ILE A 16 1.55 -41.73 -4.80
N LEU A 17 2.54 -42.29 -4.10
CA LEU A 17 3.43 -41.54 -3.21
C LEU A 17 4.60 -40.80 -3.91
N PRO A 18 5.24 -41.29 -5.00
CA PRO A 18 6.42 -40.60 -5.53
C PRO A 18 6.10 -39.36 -6.37
N ALA A 19 4.92 -39.26 -6.98
CA ALA A 19 4.51 -38.09 -7.76
C ALA A 19 4.09 -36.89 -6.89
N PHE A 20 3.59 -37.15 -5.68
CA PHE A 20 3.17 -36.09 -4.75
C PHE A 20 4.35 -35.29 -4.19
N LYS A 21 5.51 -35.93 -3.95
CA LYS A 21 6.72 -35.21 -3.50
C LYS A 21 7.28 -34.26 -4.56
N ALA A 22 7.27 -34.67 -5.83
CA ALA A 22 7.71 -33.83 -6.92
C ALA A 22 6.77 -32.62 -7.13
N LEU A 23 5.45 -32.84 -7.01
CA LEU A 23 4.45 -31.78 -7.10
C LEU A 23 4.48 -30.85 -5.87
N ALA A 24 4.76 -31.37 -4.67
CA ALA A 24 4.91 -30.56 -3.46
C ALA A 24 6.17 -29.68 -3.51
N ASN A 25 7.30 -30.21 -4.00
CA ASN A 25 8.53 -29.43 -4.19
C ASN A 25 8.38 -28.31 -5.23
N THR A 26 7.46 -28.43 -6.20
CA THR A 26 7.12 -27.33 -7.11
C THR A 26 6.23 -26.26 -6.47
N ILE A 27 5.50 -26.57 -5.40
CA ILE A 27 4.60 -25.62 -4.72
C ILE A 27 5.35 -24.80 -3.64
N GLU A 28 6.45 -25.32 -3.08
CA GLU A 28 7.19 -24.64 -2.00
C GLU A 28 8.15 -23.53 -2.44
N ASN A 29 8.38 -23.32 -3.74
CA ASN A 29 9.48 -22.47 -4.19
C ASN A 29 9.11 -21.05 -4.64
N ASP A 30 7.94 -20.54 -4.28
CA ASP A 30 7.60 -19.13 -4.40
C ASP A 30 7.65 -18.44 -3.02
N SER A 31 8.80 -18.55 -2.34
CA SER A 31 9.07 -17.75 -1.17
C SER A 31 9.45 -16.34 -1.61
N SER A 32 8.48 -15.58 -2.12
CA SER A 32 8.68 -14.14 -2.28
C SER A 32 9.01 -13.56 -0.90
N SER A 33 10.24 -13.09 -0.70
CA SER A 33 10.61 -12.49 0.57
C SER A 33 9.81 -11.19 0.71
N PHE A 34 8.89 -11.13 1.67
CA PHE A 34 8.18 -9.89 1.95
C PHE A 34 9.20 -8.78 2.25
N LYS A 35 9.13 -7.67 1.50
CA LYS A 35 9.95 -6.50 1.78
C LYS A 35 9.34 -5.75 2.96
N ILE A 36 10.04 -5.77 4.10
CA ILE A 36 9.65 -5.00 5.29
C ILE A 36 10.46 -3.70 5.28
N PRO A 37 9.83 -2.51 5.14
CA PRO A 37 10.54 -1.25 5.23
C PRO A 37 11.09 -1.03 6.64
N PRO A 38 12.24 -0.34 6.79
CA PRO A 38 12.80 -0.02 8.10
C PRO A 38 11.84 0.87 8.91
N TYR A 39 11.90 0.77 10.24
CA TYR A 39 11.18 1.68 11.12
C TYR A 39 11.69 3.12 10.99
N LEU A 40 10.76 4.07 11.07
CA LEU A 40 11.05 5.50 11.10
C LEU A 40 11.89 5.88 12.32
N LYS A 41 12.80 6.83 12.12
CA LYS A 41 13.65 7.43 13.15
C LYS A 41 13.52 8.96 13.11
N PRO A 42 13.76 9.67 14.23
CA PRO A 42 13.88 11.12 14.21
C PRO A 42 14.90 11.57 13.14
N GLY A 43 14.55 12.60 12.38
CA GLY A 43 15.29 13.09 11.21
C GLY A 43 14.81 12.51 9.87
N ASP A 44 14.07 11.41 9.87
CA ASP A 44 13.50 10.85 8.64
C ASP A 44 12.43 11.77 8.05
N THR A 45 12.27 11.71 6.72
CA THR A 45 11.27 12.50 6.00
C THR A 45 10.00 11.70 5.75
N ILE A 46 8.85 12.28 6.10
CA ILE A 46 7.52 11.78 5.75
C ILE A 46 6.94 12.68 4.66
N GLY A 47 6.59 12.09 3.51
CA GLY A 47 5.86 12.77 2.45
C GLY A 47 4.36 12.79 2.75
N ILE A 48 3.66 13.90 2.53
CA ILE A 48 2.19 13.99 2.66
C ILE A 48 1.60 14.34 1.30
N THR A 49 0.71 13.49 0.78
CA THR A 49 0.09 13.66 -0.54
C THR A 49 -1.40 13.30 -0.49
N SER A 50 -2.18 13.74 -1.48
CA SER A 50 -3.64 13.61 -1.56
C SER A 50 -4.10 12.76 -2.74
N PRO A 51 -3.72 11.48 -2.82
CA PRO A 51 -3.91 10.69 -4.03
C PRO A 51 -5.34 10.12 -4.14
N ALA A 52 -6.22 10.36 -3.15
CA ALA A 52 -7.63 10.04 -3.20
C ALA A 52 -8.51 11.31 -3.14
N GLY A 53 -9.02 11.67 -1.96
CA GLY A 53 -9.93 12.82 -1.78
C GLY A 53 -9.19 14.17 -1.66
N TYR A 54 -9.88 15.28 -1.89
CA TYR A 54 -9.35 16.63 -1.66
C TYR A 54 -9.18 16.94 -0.16
N VAL A 55 -8.09 17.64 0.17
CA VAL A 55 -7.81 18.21 1.49
C VAL A 55 -6.93 19.46 1.33
N THR A 56 -7.13 20.47 2.18
CA THR A 56 -6.32 21.70 2.15
C THR A 56 -5.08 21.62 3.03
N LEU A 57 -4.15 22.56 2.81
CA LEU A 57 -2.97 22.70 3.65
C LEU A 57 -3.34 23.00 5.11
N GLU A 58 -4.32 23.87 5.34
CA GLU A 58 -4.79 24.26 6.68
C GLU A 58 -5.35 23.05 7.44
N GLN A 59 -6.05 22.15 6.73
CA GLN A 59 -6.62 20.94 7.32
C GLN A 59 -5.54 19.94 7.76
N ILE A 60 -4.41 19.86 7.06
CA ILE A 60 -3.31 18.96 7.44
C ILE A 60 -2.32 19.58 8.42
N GLN A 61 -2.35 20.91 8.60
CA GLN A 61 -1.38 21.63 9.43
C GLN A 61 -1.23 21.07 10.86
N PRO A 62 -2.30 20.67 11.57
CA PRO A 62 -2.14 20.04 12.88
C PRO A 62 -1.34 18.74 12.84
N SER A 63 -1.55 17.91 11.81
CA SER A 63 -0.81 16.65 11.62
C SER A 63 0.66 16.91 11.27
N VAL A 64 0.93 17.94 10.46
CA VAL A 64 2.30 18.38 10.13
C VAL A 64 3.05 18.77 11.41
N LEU A 65 2.45 19.65 12.22
CA LEU A 65 3.04 20.10 13.49
C LEU A 65 3.26 18.93 14.46
N GLN A 66 2.31 18.00 14.53
CA GLN A 66 2.40 16.81 15.38
C GLN A 66 3.57 15.91 14.96
N MET A 67 3.71 15.61 13.67
CA MET A 67 4.82 14.77 13.18
C MET A 67 6.18 15.48 13.31
N GLN A 68 6.23 16.80 13.09
CA GLN A 68 7.43 17.59 13.37
C GLN A 68 7.81 17.53 14.86
N SER A 69 6.84 17.56 15.77
CA SER A 69 7.10 17.42 17.22
C SER A 69 7.69 16.06 17.62
N TRP A 70 7.45 15.02 16.81
CA TRP A 70 8.06 13.69 16.97
C TRP A 70 9.47 13.60 16.37
N GLY A 71 9.95 14.69 15.75
CA GLY A 71 11.29 14.80 15.16
C GLY A 71 11.37 14.44 13.69
N PHE A 72 10.25 14.37 12.96
CA PHE A 72 10.24 14.07 11.53
C PHE A 72 10.31 15.33 10.66
N ASN A 73 10.96 15.21 9.50
CA ASN A 73 10.88 16.21 8.44
C ASN A 73 9.62 15.94 7.60
N ILE A 74 8.94 17.00 7.16
CA ILE A 74 7.70 16.86 6.38
C ILE A 74 7.87 17.47 4.99
N LYS A 75 7.60 16.66 3.97
CA LYS A 75 7.53 17.10 2.57
C LYS A 75 6.08 17.12 2.11
N ILE A 76 5.57 18.30 1.76
CA ILE A 76 4.19 18.47 1.26
C ILE A 76 4.16 18.20 -0.25
N GLY A 77 3.27 17.32 -0.68
CA GLY A 77 3.04 16.98 -2.09
C GLY A 77 2.21 18.00 -2.82
N GLU A 78 2.35 18.00 -4.14
CA GLU A 78 1.75 18.96 -5.06
C GLU A 78 0.22 18.85 -5.11
N THR A 79 -0.36 17.73 -4.69
CA THR A 79 -1.82 17.49 -4.67
C THR A 79 -2.53 18.07 -3.45
N ILE A 80 -1.80 18.47 -2.41
CA ILE A 80 -2.39 19.13 -1.24
C ILE A 80 -2.92 20.50 -1.67
N GLY A 81 -4.20 20.76 -1.42
CA GLY A 81 -4.90 21.98 -1.86
C GLY A 81 -5.42 21.94 -3.30
N LYS A 82 -5.04 20.96 -4.13
CA LYS A 82 -5.62 20.77 -5.46
C LYS A 82 -6.96 20.06 -5.41
N ARG A 83 -7.87 20.42 -6.30
CA ARG A 83 -9.23 19.88 -6.30
C ARG A 83 -9.74 19.58 -7.69
N SER A 84 -10.18 18.34 -7.91
CA SER A 84 -11.03 17.94 -9.03
C SER A 84 -12.27 17.25 -8.45
N PHE A 85 -13.39 17.98 -8.40
CA PHE A 85 -14.60 17.56 -7.68
C PHE A 85 -14.33 17.18 -6.21
N THR A 86 -14.33 15.89 -5.88
CA THR A 86 -14.06 15.36 -4.55
C THR A 86 -12.62 14.84 -4.39
N TYR A 87 -11.82 14.84 -5.46
CA TYR A 87 -10.45 14.31 -5.50
C TYR A 87 -9.40 15.39 -5.28
N GLY A 88 -8.22 14.98 -4.79
CA GLY A 88 -7.05 15.85 -4.55
C GLY A 88 -6.32 16.34 -5.81
N GLY A 89 -7.04 16.62 -6.90
CA GLY A 89 -6.50 16.92 -8.23
C GLY A 89 -7.03 15.95 -9.29
N THR A 90 -6.63 16.16 -10.55
CA THR A 90 -6.95 15.21 -11.64
C THR A 90 -6.27 13.86 -11.42
N ASP A 91 -6.64 12.84 -12.21
CA ASP A 91 -6.01 11.53 -12.13
C ASP A 91 -4.50 11.63 -12.45
N GLU A 92 -4.13 12.47 -13.41
CA GLU A 92 -2.74 12.72 -13.83
C GLU A 92 -1.94 13.44 -12.75
N GLU A 93 -2.52 14.46 -12.10
CA GLU A 93 -1.87 15.18 -11.01
C GLU A 93 -1.62 14.27 -9.80
N ARG A 94 -2.60 13.44 -9.44
CA ARG A 94 -2.50 12.51 -8.31
C ARG A 94 -1.52 11.39 -8.59
N LEU A 95 -1.51 10.86 -9.82
CA LEU A 95 -0.54 9.86 -10.26
C LEU A 95 0.89 10.43 -10.18
N ALA A 96 1.12 11.59 -10.79
CA ALA A 96 2.44 12.21 -10.85
C ALA A 96 2.98 12.57 -9.46
N ASP A 97 2.15 13.14 -8.58
CA ASP A 97 2.57 13.49 -7.23
C ASP A 97 2.87 12.25 -6.37
N PHE A 98 2.03 11.21 -6.46
CA PHE A 98 2.27 9.98 -5.71
C PHE A 98 3.53 9.23 -6.20
N GLN A 99 3.74 9.15 -7.53
CA GLN A 99 4.95 8.55 -8.10
C GLN A 99 6.22 9.30 -7.66
N LYS A 100 6.21 10.64 -7.71
CA LYS A 100 7.33 11.46 -7.19
C LYS A 100 7.66 11.18 -5.72
N MET A 101 6.67 10.81 -4.91
CA MET A 101 6.89 10.45 -3.51
C MET A 101 7.49 9.04 -3.37
N LEU A 102 7.08 8.09 -4.22
CA LEU A 102 7.64 6.74 -4.27
C LEU A 102 9.10 6.75 -4.76
N ASP A 103 9.40 7.59 -5.76
CA ASP A 103 10.72 7.67 -6.39
C ASP A 103 11.75 8.44 -5.56
N ASP A 104 11.33 9.23 -4.57
CA ASP A 104 12.25 10.03 -3.75
C ASP A 104 12.94 9.19 -2.67
N PRO A 105 14.26 8.89 -2.79
CA PRO A 105 14.96 8.04 -1.83
C PRO A 105 15.09 8.68 -0.44
N ASN A 106 14.82 9.98 -0.30
CA ASN A 106 14.87 10.68 0.98
C ASN A 106 13.58 10.49 1.80
N ILE A 107 12.48 10.08 1.17
CA ILE A 107 11.22 9.81 1.84
C ILE A 107 11.25 8.40 2.44
N LYS A 108 11.00 8.31 3.75
CA LYS A 108 11.00 7.03 4.48
C LYS A 108 9.60 6.51 4.78
N ALA A 109 8.59 7.39 4.68
CA ALA A 109 7.18 7.01 4.71
C ALA A 109 6.34 8.01 3.91
N ILE A 110 5.22 7.55 3.36
CA ILE A 110 4.24 8.38 2.67
C ILE A 110 2.92 8.34 3.44
N MET A 111 2.41 9.50 3.82
CA MET A 111 1.10 9.67 4.43
C MET A 111 0.09 10.14 3.40
N CYS A 112 -0.94 9.32 3.17
CA CYS A 112 -2.09 9.72 2.38
C CYS A 112 -3.00 10.63 3.23
N ALA A 113 -3.04 11.91 2.88
CA ALA A 113 -3.68 12.96 3.68
C ALA A 113 -5.19 12.78 3.84
N ARG A 114 -5.86 12.20 2.84
CA ARG A 114 -7.30 11.92 2.86
C ARG A 114 -7.63 10.67 2.05
N GLY A 115 -8.51 9.83 2.59
CA GLY A 115 -9.06 8.67 1.88
C GLY A 115 -10.11 9.02 0.83
N GLY A 116 -10.87 8.02 0.38
CA GLY A 116 -11.91 8.14 -0.65
C GLY A 116 -11.66 7.17 -1.81
N TYR A 117 -12.41 7.34 -2.90
CA TYR A 117 -12.37 6.43 -4.06
C TYR A 117 -11.40 6.86 -5.17
N GLY A 118 -10.56 7.87 -4.94
CA GLY A 118 -9.68 8.39 -5.99
C GLY A 118 -8.49 7.48 -6.32
N PHE A 119 -7.93 6.80 -5.31
CA PHE A 119 -6.68 6.04 -5.47
C PHE A 119 -6.81 4.85 -6.42
N VAL A 120 -7.94 4.13 -6.34
CA VAL A 120 -8.23 2.97 -7.20
C VAL A 120 -8.30 3.30 -8.69
N ARG A 121 -8.38 4.60 -9.06
CA ARG A 121 -8.38 5.05 -10.46
C ARG A 121 -6.97 5.15 -11.05
N ILE A 122 -5.95 5.23 -10.19
CA ILE A 122 -4.56 5.52 -10.59
C ILE A 122 -3.58 4.42 -10.20
N ILE A 123 -3.97 3.48 -9.32
CA ILE A 123 -3.08 2.46 -8.75
C ILE A 123 -2.40 1.59 -9.80
N ASP A 124 -3.13 1.19 -10.85
CA ASP A 124 -2.59 0.33 -11.93
C ASP A 124 -1.61 1.06 -12.87
N LYS A 125 -1.41 2.36 -12.66
CA LYS A 125 -0.51 3.21 -13.47
C LYS A 125 0.76 3.62 -12.73
N LEU A 126 0.92 3.22 -11.47
CA LEU A 126 2.15 3.43 -10.71
C LEU A 126 3.20 2.40 -11.14
N ASP A 127 4.46 2.82 -11.15
CA ASP A 127 5.63 2.01 -11.55
C ASP A 127 6.22 1.19 -10.38
#